data_AF-A0A3M0XB47-F1
#
_entry.id   AF-A0A3M0XB47-F1
#
_cell.length_a   1.000
_cell.length_b   1.000
_cell.length_c   1.000
_cell.angle_alpha   90.00
_cell.angle_beta   90.00
_cell.angle_gamma   90.00
#
_symmetry.space_group_name_H-M   'P 1'
#
loop_
_entity.id
_entity.type
_entity.pdbx_description
1 polymer ?
#
loop_
_entity_poly.entity_id
_entity_poly.type
_entity_poly.pdbx_seq_one_letter_code
_entity_poly.pdbx_strand_id
1 'polypeptide(L)'
;MNETCALIRIQRLRVENANAVSGNLTWGFPPPSAFLGFAHALERQLDLVKLGGVGIVCHAFDPQVAFSRGPWQPGRFRLARHPYIAGWKKFEKGASAIVEEGRAHLEVTLLLEVLTELDEDRLNTLAHETQSVLPTLRLAGGNPRHWRAVDVLEWPEWEEDQREAFRKLRYRLLPGFAL
;
A
#
# COMPACT_ATOMS: atom_id res chain seq x y z
N MET A 1 -25.18 -10.66 3.02
CA MET A 1 -23.97 -9.89 3.38
C MET A 1 -22.87 -10.92 3.52
N ASN A 2 -21.75 -10.79 2.81
CA ASN A 2 -20.67 -11.76 2.98
C ASN A 2 -20.03 -11.49 4.33
N GLU A 3 -19.98 -12.50 5.20
CA GLU A 3 -19.28 -12.41 6.48
C GLU A 3 -17.77 -12.50 6.24
N THR A 4 -16.98 -11.83 7.08
CA THR A 4 -15.53 -11.89 7.03
C THR A 4 -15.06 -13.24 7.56
N CYS A 5 -14.47 -14.07 6.69
CA CYS A 5 -13.97 -15.40 7.09
C CYS A 5 -12.54 -15.32 7.64
N ALA A 6 -11.70 -14.48 7.03
CA ALA A 6 -10.30 -14.33 7.40
C ALA A 6 -9.75 -12.95 7.04
N LEU A 7 -8.56 -12.63 7.56
CA LEU A 7 -7.80 -11.43 7.25
C LEU A 7 -6.40 -11.81 6.75
N ILE A 8 -6.07 -11.42 5.53
CA ILE A 8 -4.67 -11.45 5.06
C ILE A 8 -3.96 -10.23 5.64
N ARG A 9 -2.89 -10.45 6.38
CA ARG A 9 -2.06 -9.41 6.97
C ARG A 9 -0.70 -9.36 6.31
N ILE A 10 -0.44 -8.27 5.59
CA ILE A 10 0.87 -7.98 5.00
C ILE A 10 1.61 -7.05 5.96
N GLN A 11 2.55 -7.60 6.73
CA GLN A 11 3.22 -6.88 7.80
C GLN A 11 4.37 -6.00 7.27
N ARG A 12 4.39 -4.73 7.69
CA ARG A 12 5.52 -3.79 7.48
C ARG A 12 5.98 -3.73 6.00
N LEU A 13 5.02 -3.68 5.09
CA LEU A 13 5.23 -3.50 3.66
C LEU A 13 5.90 -2.15 3.39
N ARG A 14 7.13 -2.19 2.91
CA ARG A 14 7.89 -1.03 2.44
C ARG A 14 7.66 -0.83 0.96
N VAL A 15 7.16 0.34 0.62
CA VAL A 15 6.89 0.77 -0.75
C VAL A 15 7.76 1.96 -1.08
N GLU A 16 8.51 1.85 -2.17
CA GLU A 16 9.37 2.91 -2.67
C GLU A 16 8.69 3.72 -3.78
N ASN A 17 8.87 5.04 -3.74
CA ASN A 17 8.39 5.98 -4.75
C ASN A 17 6.88 5.89 -4.99
N ALA A 18 6.11 5.74 -3.93
CA ALA A 18 4.65 5.86 -4.00
C ALA A 18 4.25 7.31 -4.26
N ASN A 19 3.11 7.50 -4.92
CA ASN A 19 2.58 8.82 -5.23
C ASN A 19 2.20 9.56 -3.93
N ALA A 20 2.76 10.75 -3.75
CA ALA A 20 2.49 11.64 -2.62
C ALA A 20 1.54 12.81 -2.99
N VAL A 21 1.07 12.89 -4.23
CA VAL A 21 0.03 13.83 -4.67
C VAL A 21 -1.31 13.09 -4.65
N SER A 22 -2.05 13.25 -3.56
CA SER A 22 -3.24 12.44 -3.28
C SER A 22 -4.50 12.97 -3.96
N GLY A 23 -4.50 14.26 -4.32
CA GLY A 23 -5.53 14.92 -5.10
C GLY A 23 -5.10 16.34 -5.51
N ASN A 24 -6.00 17.09 -6.13
CA ASN A 24 -5.68 18.43 -6.63
C ASN A 24 -5.35 19.45 -5.52
N LEU A 25 -5.81 19.21 -4.29
CA LEU A 25 -5.65 20.12 -3.15
C LEU A 25 -4.88 19.49 -1.98
N THR A 26 -4.62 18.19 -2.03
CA THR A 26 -4.01 17.44 -0.92
C THR A 26 -2.77 16.70 -1.37
N TRP A 27 -1.73 16.78 -0.54
CA TRP A 27 -0.50 16.05 -0.72
C TRP A 27 -0.12 15.38 0.60
N GLY A 28 0.70 14.33 0.53
CA GLY A 28 1.11 13.55 1.69
C GLY A 28 0.86 12.06 1.44
N PHE A 29 0.09 11.44 2.32
CA PHE A 29 -0.20 10.00 2.24
C PHE A 29 -1.09 9.69 1.03
N PRO A 30 -0.84 8.60 0.28
CA PRO A 30 -1.64 8.25 -0.90
C PRO A 30 -3.13 8.08 -0.59
N PRO A 31 -4.03 8.26 -1.57
CA PRO A 31 -5.46 8.15 -1.33
C PRO A 31 -5.86 6.70 -1.00
N PRO A 32 -6.86 6.46 -0.13
CA PRO A 32 -7.34 5.12 0.22
C PRO A 32 -7.74 4.27 -0.99
N SER A 33 -8.23 4.91 -2.06
CA SER A 33 -8.58 4.24 -3.32
C SER A 33 -7.40 3.52 -3.97
N ALA A 34 -6.16 3.99 -3.77
CA ALA A 34 -4.97 3.30 -4.26
C ALA A 34 -4.74 1.95 -3.56
N PHE A 35 -5.12 1.85 -2.28
CA PHE A 35 -5.03 0.60 -1.50
C PHE A 35 -6.16 -0.35 -1.87
N LEU A 36 -7.37 0.17 -2.12
CA LEU A 36 -8.49 -0.63 -2.62
C LEU A 36 -8.17 -1.19 -4.02
N GLY A 37 -7.61 -0.37 -4.90
CA GLY A 37 -7.14 -0.83 -6.21
C GLY A 37 -6.04 -1.87 -6.12
N PHE A 38 -5.14 -1.76 -5.14
CA PHE A 38 -4.13 -2.79 -4.86
C PHE A 38 -4.76 -4.09 -4.36
N ALA A 39 -5.73 -4.03 -3.44
CA ALA A 39 -6.48 -5.19 -2.97
C ALA A 39 -7.17 -5.91 -4.14
N HIS A 40 -7.83 -5.16 -5.02
CA HIS A 40 -8.48 -5.73 -6.19
C HIS A 40 -7.48 -6.30 -7.22
N ALA A 41 -6.30 -5.67 -7.39
CA ALA A 41 -5.25 -6.21 -8.24
C ALA A 41 -4.68 -7.53 -7.68
N LEU A 42 -4.54 -7.63 -6.35
CA LEU A 42 -4.12 -8.85 -5.66
C LEU A 42 -5.17 -9.95 -5.82
N GLU A 43 -6.46 -9.64 -5.61
CA GLU A 43 -7.57 -10.57 -5.82
C GLU A 43 -7.53 -11.22 -7.21
N ARG A 44 -7.21 -10.44 -8.25
CA ARG A 44 -7.10 -10.95 -9.64
C ARG A 44 -5.91 -11.89 -9.89
N GLN A 45 -4.93 -11.94 -8.98
CA GLN A 45 -3.76 -12.80 -9.08
C GLN A 45 -3.87 -14.03 -8.16
N LEU A 46 -4.77 -13.99 -7.17
CA LEU A 46 -5.03 -15.09 -6.26
C LEU A 46 -6.16 -15.96 -6.79
N ASP A 47 -6.00 -17.28 -6.70
CA ASP A 47 -7.01 -18.20 -7.21
C ASP A 47 -8.11 -18.44 -6.17
N LEU A 48 -9.37 -18.46 -6.62
CA LEU A 48 -10.55 -18.80 -5.83
C LEU A 48 -10.75 -18.00 -4.53
N VAL A 49 -10.22 -16.78 -4.43
CA VAL A 49 -10.38 -15.91 -3.26
C VAL A 49 -11.07 -14.61 -3.63
N LYS A 50 -12.08 -14.23 -2.85
CA LYS A 50 -12.75 -12.93 -2.94
C LYS A 50 -12.26 -12.03 -1.83
N LEU A 51 -11.73 -10.87 -2.19
CA LEU A 51 -11.28 -9.87 -1.24
C LEU A 51 -12.34 -8.79 -1.05
N GLY A 52 -12.51 -8.36 0.19
CA GLY A 52 -13.44 -7.30 0.58
C GLY A 52 -12.72 -5.97 0.79
N GLY A 53 -12.83 -5.45 2.02
CA GLY A 53 -12.17 -4.21 2.42
C GLY A 53 -10.66 -4.32 2.62
N VAL A 54 -10.02 -3.15 2.72
CA VAL A 54 -8.61 -3.00 3.09
C VAL A 54 -8.48 -2.06 4.29
N GLY A 55 -7.88 -2.55 5.37
CA GLY A 55 -7.42 -1.76 6.50
C GLY A 55 -5.98 -1.33 6.30
N ILE A 56 -5.69 -0.04 6.56
CA ILE A 56 -4.37 0.55 6.33
C ILE A 56 -3.80 0.99 7.68
N VAL A 57 -2.60 0.52 8.01
CA VAL A 57 -1.84 1.02 9.16
C VAL A 57 -0.52 1.59 8.66
N CYS A 58 -0.34 2.89 8.79
CA CYS A 58 0.92 3.55 8.44
C CYS A 58 1.87 3.55 9.63
N HIS A 59 3.06 2.96 9.44
CA HIS A 59 4.12 2.91 10.45
C HIS A 59 5.16 4.00 10.24
N ALA A 60 5.48 4.29 8.97
CA ALA A 60 6.38 5.35 8.60
C ALA A 60 5.97 5.94 7.25
N PHE A 61 6.16 7.26 7.14
CA PHE A 61 5.91 8.02 5.92
C PHE A 61 7.05 9.01 5.73
N ASP A 62 7.79 8.86 4.63
CA ASP A 62 8.92 9.73 4.28
C ASP A 62 8.67 10.35 2.89
N PRO A 63 8.05 11.55 2.84
CA PRO A 63 7.84 12.25 1.59
C PRO A 63 9.16 12.87 1.10
N GLN A 64 9.44 12.74 -0.20
CA GLN A 64 10.63 13.31 -0.84
C GLN A 64 10.45 14.81 -1.05
N VAL A 65 10.49 15.57 0.06
CA VAL A 65 10.27 17.01 0.09
C VAL A 65 11.52 17.72 0.62
N ALA A 66 11.87 18.84 0.01
CA ALA A 66 12.89 19.75 0.50
C ALA A 66 12.21 20.98 1.10
N PHE A 67 12.61 21.35 2.32
CA PHE A 67 12.18 22.58 2.97
C PHE A 67 13.30 23.63 2.82
N SER A 68 12.94 24.81 2.34
CA SER A 68 13.86 25.94 2.25
C SER A 68 14.24 26.43 3.65
N ARG A 69 15.45 26.97 3.80
CA ARG A 69 15.90 27.59 5.05
C ARG A 69 15.18 28.93 5.23
N GLY A 70 14.20 28.98 6.13
CA GLY A 70 13.47 30.17 6.50
C GLY A 70 12.15 29.82 7.19
N PRO A 71 11.62 30.67 8.08
CA PRO A 71 10.35 30.41 8.71
C PRO A 71 9.22 30.50 7.66
N TRP A 72 8.21 29.63 7.77
CA TRP A 72 6.97 29.63 6.97
C TRP A 72 7.10 29.38 5.46
N GLN A 73 8.21 28.79 4.99
CA GLN A 73 8.31 28.43 3.57
C GLN A 73 7.65 27.07 3.25
N PRO A 74 6.85 26.99 2.17
CA PRO A 74 6.25 25.72 1.76
C PRO A 74 7.33 24.74 1.31
N GLY A 75 7.15 23.46 1.64
CA GLY A 75 7.98 22.38 1.11
C GLY A 75 7.83 22.24 -0.40
N ARG A 76 8.89 21.83 -1.08
CA ARG A 76 8.91 21.52 -2.51
C ARG A 76 9.28 20.07 -2.74
N PHE A 77 8.64 19.41 -3.71
CA PHE A 77 8.99 18.04 -4.06
C PHE A 77 10.39 17.95 -4.68
N ARG A 78 11.11 16.89 -4.34
CA ARG A 78 12.37 16.52 -5.00
C ARG A 78 12.00 15.79 -6.29
N LEU A 79 12.39 16.36 -7.42
CA LEU A 79 12.01 15.86 -8.74
C LEU A 79 13.09 14.97 -9.34
N ALA A 80 12.67 14.00 -10.15
CA ALA A 80 13.57 13.17 -10.94
C ALA A 80 13.98 13.89 -12.24
N ARG A 81 15.20 13.63 -12.72
CA ARG A 81 15.61 14.05 -14.05
C ARG A 81 15.12 13.04 -15.07
N HIS A 82 14.23 13.47 -15.97
CA HIS A 82 13.83 12.69 -17.13
C HIS A 82 14.87 12.77 -18.25
N PRO A 83 14.89 11.79 -19.18
CA PRO A 83 15.80 11.81 -20.32
C PRO A 83 15.75 13.14 -21.07
N TYR A 84 16.92 13.65 -21.45
CA TYR A 84 17.05 14.97 -22.07
C TYR A 84 16.33 15.06 -23.42
N ILE A 85 16.28 13.95 -24.18
CA ILE A 85 15.63 13.86 -25.48
C ILE A 85 14.31 13.11 -25.30
N ALA A 86 13.17 13.78 -25.50
CA ALA A 86 11.89 13.11 -25.58
C ALA A 86 11.87 12.26 -26.87
N GLY A 87 11.62 10.95 -26.77
CA GLY A 87 11.83 9.98 -27.86
C GLY A 87 11.10 10.26 -29.19
N TRP A 88 10.09 11.13 -29.20
CA TRP A 88 9.38 11.59 -30.40
C TRP A 88 9.94 12.89 -31.00
N LYS A 89 10.65 13.71 -30.20
CA LYS A 89 11.36 14.93 -30.61
C LYS A 89 12.84 14.66 -30.88
N LYS A 90 13.16 13.66 -31.72
CA LYS A 90 14.55 13.44 -32.19
C LYS A 90 15.14 14.65 -32.94
N PHE A 91 14.32 15.64 -33.31
CA PHE A 91 14.71 16.79 -34.14
C PHE A 91 14.75 18.14 -33.40
N GLU A 92 14.30 18.23 -32.15
CA GLU A 92 14.41 19.45 -31.33
C GLU A 92 15.43 19.24 -30.21
N LYS A 93 16.58 19.92 -30.29
CA LYS A 93 17.60 19.94 -29.23
C LYS A 93 17.14 20.82 -28.07
N GLY A 94 16.19 20.35 -27.27
CA GLY A 94 15.69 21.07 -26.09
C GLY A 94 15.46 20.14 -24.90
N ALA A 95 15.60 20.67 -23.68
CA ALA A 95 15.29 19.92 -22.46
C ALA A 95 13.80 19.58 -22.39
N SER A 96 13.47 18.37 -21.91
CA SER A 96 12.09 18.00 -21.60
C SER A 96 11.49 18.97 -20.58
N ALA A 97 10.19 19.26 -20.72
CA ALA A 97 9.43 19.95 -19.70
C ALA A 97 9.55 19.21 -18.35
N ILE A 98 9.66 19.98 -17.28
CA ILE A 98 9.69 19.46 -15.91
C ILE A 98 8.23 19.21 -15.49
N VAL A 99 7.93 17.96 -15.15
CA VAL A 99 6.65 17.58 -14.57
C VAL A 99 6.88 17.37 -13.08
N GLU A 100 6.09 18.06 -12.24
CA GLU A 100 6.16 17.85 -10.80
C GLU A 100 5.44 16.56 -10.39
N GLU A 101 6.21 15.58 -9.92
CA GLU A 101 5.68 14.32 -9.37
C GLU A 101 6.07 14.23 -7.90
N GLY A 102 5.08 14.22 -7.00
CA GLY A 102 5.31 13.98 -5.58
C GLY A 102 5.54 12.50 -5.31
N ARG A 103 6.67 12.16 -4.66
CA ARG A 103 7.02 10.78 -4.30
C ARG A 103 7.27 10.64 -2.81
N ALA A 104 6.96 9.48 -2.26
CA ALA A 104 7.23 9.13 -0.87
C ALA A 104 7.66 7.66 -0.73
N HIS A 105 8.43 7.39 0.33
CA HIS A 105 8.63 6.05 0.84
C HIS A 105 7.62 5.78 1.97
N LEU A 106 7.00 4.61 1.94
CA LEU A 106 5.97 4.21 2.89
C LEU A 106 6.41 2.93 3.59
N GLU A 107 6.08 2.81 4.87
CA GLU A 107 6.03 1.52 5.57
C GLU A 107 4.63 1.34 6.15
N VAL A 108 3.89 0.36 5.63
CA VAL A 108 2.48 0.12 5.99
C VAL A 108 2.23 -1.34 6.34
N THR A 109 1.29 -1.61 7.24
CA THR A 109 0.68 -2.94 7.34
C THR A 109 -0.70 -2.89 6.70
N LEU A 110 -0.98 -3.85 5.83
CA LEU A 110 -2.28 -3.97 5.17
C LEU A 110 -3.04 -5.15 5.78
N LEU A 111 -4.32 -4.95 6.06
CA LEU A 111 -5.27 -5.99 6.44
C LEU A 111 -6.28 -6.11 5.32
N LEU A 112 -6.31 -7.22 4.61
CA LEU A 112 -7.23 -7.46 3.50
C LEU A 112 -8.27 -8.46 3.97
N GLU A 113 -9.53 -8.09 3.83
CA GLU A 113 -10.66 -8.93 4.17
C GLU A 113 -10.79 -10.08 3.17
N VAL A 114 -10.96 -11.31 3.66
CA VAL A 114 -11.28 -12.49 2.86
C VAL A 114 -12.74 -12.86 3.11
N LEU A 115 -13.51 -12.91 2.03
CA LEU A 115 -14.95 -13.20 2.04
C LEU A 115 -15.29 -14.62 1.58
N THR A 116 -14.27 -15.40 1.22
CA THR A 116 -14.40 -16.81 0.84
C THR A 116 -14.05 -17.67 2.04
N GLU A 117 -14.87 -18.67 2.35
CA GLU A 117 -14.51 -19.71 3.31
C GLU A 117 -13.40 -20.60 2.74
N LEU A 118 -12.35 -20.81 3.53
CA LEU A 118 -11.17 -21.58 3.14
C LEU A 118 -10.85 -22.57 4.26
N ASP A 119 -10.33 -23.74 3.90
CA ASP A 119 -9.78 -24.69 4.86
C ASP A 119 -8.37 -24.28 5.32
N GLU A 120 -7.86 -24.90 6.39
CA GLU A 120 -6.55 -24.57 6.97
C GLU A 120 -5.40 -24.66 5.94
N ASP A 121 -5.44 -25.68 5.08
CA ASP A 121 -4.43 -25.89 4.03
C ASP A 121 -4.45 -24.75 3.01
N ARG A 122 -5.63 -24.28 2.60
CA ARG A 122 -5.77 -23.17 1.67
C ARG A 122 -5.40 -21.84 2.31
N LEU A 123 -5.68 -21.61 3.60
CA LEU A 123 -5.25 -20.41 4.33
C LEU A 123 -3.72 -20.27 4.35
N ASN A 124 -3.01 -21.37 4.60
CA ASN A 124 -1.55 -21.38 4.57
C ASN A 124 -1.01 -21.13 3.15
N THR A 125 -1.62 -21.77 2.15
CA THR A 125 -1.25 -21.58 0.74
C THR A 125 -1.48 -20.14 0.29
N LEU A 126 -2.57 -19.51 0.73
CA LEU A 126 -2.94 -18.14 0.41
C LEU A 126 -1.90 -17.12 0.89
N ALA A 127 -1.30 -17.34 2.07
CA ALA A 127 -0.22 -16.50 2.57
C ALA A 127 1.00 -16.53 1.62
N HIS A 128 1.38 -17.74 1.17
CA HIS A 128 2.50 -17.96 0.26
C HIS A 128 2.22 -17.40 -1.14
N GLU A 129 1.02 -17.60 -1.67
CA GLU A 129 0.59 -17.03 -2.95
C GLU A 129 0.65 -15.51 -2.91
N THR A 130 0.05 -14.90 -1.88
CA THR A 130 0.08 -13.46 -1.66
C THR A 130 1.53 -12.96 -1.65
N GLN A 131 2.40 -13.59 -0.86
CA GLN A 131 3.81 -13.23 -0.77
C GLN A 131 4.54 -13.31 -2.12
N SER A 132 4.24 -14.30 -2.95
CA SER A 132 4.87 -14.47 -4.26
C SER A 132 4.38 -13.43 -5.29
N VAL A 133 3.15 -12.95 -5.15
CA VAL A 133 2.55 -11.94 -6.03
C VAL A 133 2.97 -10.51 -5.64
N LEU A 134 3.23 -10.21 -4.37
CA LEU A 134 3.59 -8.85 -3.92
C LEU A 134 4.64 -8.10 -4.76
N PRO A 135 5.78 -8.71 -5.17
CA PRO A 135 6.79 -8.02 -5.97
C PRO A 135 6.35 -7.67 -7.40
N THR A 136 5.28 -8.29 -7.91
CA THR A 136 4.79 -8.04 -9.29
C THR A 136 3.79 -6.88 -9.33
N LEU A 137 3.24 -6.50 -8.18
CA LEU A 137 2.24 -5.45 -8.04
C LEU A 137 2.87 -4.09 -7.76
N ARG A 138 2.04 -3.04 -7.86
CA ARG A 138 2.39 -1.66 -7.47
C ARG A 138 1.37 -1.13 -6.48
N LEU A 139 1.84 -0.44 -5.44
CA LEU A 139 0.99 0.24 -4.48
C LEU A 139 1.14 1.75 -4.64
N ALA A 140 0.04 2.44 -4.95
CA ALA A 140 0.02 3.89 -5.23
C ALA A 140 1.10 4.31 -6.26
N GLY A 141 1.34 3.49 -7.29
CA GLY A 141 2.37 3.71 -8.32
C GLY A 141 3.81 3.34 -7.89
N GLY A 142 4.05 3.16 -6.60
CA GLY A 142 5.32 2.74 -6.02
C GLY A 142 5.54 1.23 -6.08
N ASN A 143 6.78 0.82 -5.81
CA ASN A 143 7.19 -0.59 -5.84
C ASN A 143 7.26 -1.16 -4.42
N PRO A 144 6.53 -2.24 -4.12
CA PRO A 144 6.79 -3.07 -2.95
C PRO A 144 8.21 -3.64 -3.01
N ARG A 145 9.00 -3.45 -1.95
CA ARG A 145 10.41 -3.90 -1.91
C ARG A 145 10.72 -4.87 -0.80
N HIS A 146 10.09 -4.67 0.35
CA HIS A 146 10.35 -5.44 1.54
C HIS A 146 9.08 -5.54 2.36
N TRP A 147 8.90 -6.63 3.07
CA TRP A 147 7.85 -6.83 4.05
C TRP A 147 8.36 -7.83 5.08
N ARG A 148 7.81 -7.78 6.29
CA ARG A 148 8.25 -8.65 7.39
C ARG A 148 7.72 -10.07 7.21
N ALA A 149 6.43 -10.18 6.97
CA ALA A 149 5.72 -11.45 6.81
C ALA A 149 4.36 -11.22 6.15
N VAL A 150 3.82 -12.27 5.56
CA VAL A 150 2.41 -12.35 5.18
C VAL A 150 1.82 -13.50 5.98
N ASP A 151 0.72 -13.25 6.67
CA ASP A 151 -0.02 -14.25 7.43
C ASP A 151 -1.51 -14.10 7.16
N VAL A 152 -2.25 -15.21 7.20
CA VAL A 152 -3.71 -15.20 7.15
C VAL A 152 -4.23 -15.54 8.54
N LEU A 153 -5.08 -14.67 9.07
CA LEU A 153 -5.70 -14.81 10.37
C LEU A 153 -7.15 -15.21 10.15
N GLU A 154 -7.55 -16.37 10.66
CA GLU A 154 -8.98 -16.70 10.74
C GLU A 154 -9.70 -15.64 11.57
N TRP A 155 -10.91 -15.30 11.12
CA TRP A 155 -11.74 -14.30 11.76
C TRP A 155 -12.93 -15.00 12.42
N PRO A 156 -13.11 -14.86 13.74
CA PRO A 156 -14.23 -15.50 14.43
C PRO A 156 -15.59 -15.00 13.93
N GLU A 157 -16.60 -15.88 13.93
CA GLU A 157 -17.98 -15.51 13.59
C GLU A 157 -18.64 -14.67 14.70
N TRP A 158 -18.37 -14.99 15.97
CA TRP A 158 -19.03 -14.39 17.13
C TRP A 158 -18.38 -13.08 17.58
N GLU A 159 -19.21 -12.08 17.89
CA GLU A 159 -18.75 -10.73 18.21
C GLU A 159 -17.80 -10.66 19.43
N GLU A 160 -18.04 -11.49 20.46
CA GLU A 160 -17.18 -11.53 21.66
C GLU A 160 -15.75 -11.99 21.31
N ASP A 161 -15.63 -13.04 20.50
CA ASP A 161 -14.36 -13.58 20.04
C ASP A 161 -13.66 -12.62 19.07
N GLN A 162 -14.43 -11.95 18.20
CA GLN A 162 -13.90 -10.91 17.31
C GLN A 162 -13.26 -9.76 18.11
N ARG A 163 -13.87 -9.33 19.22
CA ARG A 163 -13.31 -8.28 20.08
C ARG A 163 -11.99 -8.73 20.70
N GLU A 164 -11.88 -9.98 21.13
CA GLU A 164 -10.62 -10.52 21.68
C GLU A 164 -9.54 -10.66 20.60
N ALA A 165 -9.90 -11.20 19.43
CA ALA A 165 -9.01 -11.32 18.27
C ALA A 165 -8.50 -9.95 17.82
N PHE A 166 -9.38 -8.95 17.71
CA PHE A 166 -9.03 -7.58 17.38
C PHE A 166 -8.12 -6.95 18.42
N ARG A 167 -8.38 -7.16 19.72
CA ARG A 167 -7.53 -6.67 20.80
C ARG A 167 -6.10 -7.23 20.69
N LYS A 168 -5.94 -8.52 20.39
CA LYS A 168 -4.63 -9.16 20.15
C LYS A 168 -3.96 -8.60 18.89
N LEU A 169 -4.72 -8.45 17.80
CA LEU A 169 -4.24 -7.90 16.53
C LEU A 169 -3.71 -6.48 16.68
N ARG A 170 -4.43 -5.60 17.40
CA ARG A 170 -4.06 -4.19 17.58
C ARG A 170 -2.66 -3.99 18.17
N TYR A 171 -2.24 -4.83 19.11
CA TYR A 171 -0.88 -4.75 19.67
C TYR A 171 0.21 -5.07 18.64
N ARG A 172 -0.10 -5.90 17.64
CA ARG A 172 0.83 -6.25 16.54
C ARG A 172 0.88 -5.20 15.44
N LEU A 173 -0.08 -4.26 15.42
CA LEU A 173 -0.11 -3.12 14.50
C LEU A 173 0.68 -1.91 15.04
N LEU A 174 1.19 -1.99 16.27
CA LEU A 174 2.08 -0.98 16.83
C LEU A 174 3.53 -1.14 16.32
N PRO A 175 4.29 -0.04 16.17
CA PRO A 175 3.85 1.36 16.24
C PRO A 175 3.30 1.81 14.88
N GLY A 176 2.05 2.28 14.82
CA GLY A 176 1.45 2.78 13.58
C GLY A 176 0.10 3.47 13.81
N PHE A 177 -0.37 4.18 12.79
CA PHE A 177 -1.64 4.90 12.77
C PHE A 177 -2.58 4.26 11.75
N ALA A 178 -3.80 3.92 12.19
CA ALA A 178 -4.84 3.42 11.30
C ALA A 178 -5.49 4.57 10.53
N LEU A 179 -5.86 4.32 9.28
CA LEU A 179 -6.54 5.24 8.38
C LEU A 179 -7.83 4.61 7.84
#